data_AF-A0A923U144-F1
#
_entry.id   AF-A0A923U144-F1
#
_cell.length_a   1.000
_cell.length_b   1.000
_cell.length_c   1.000
_cell.angle_alpha   90.00
_cell.angle_beta   90.00
_cell.angle_gamma   90.00
#
_symmetry.space_group_name_H-M   'P 1'
#
loop_
_entity.id
_entity.type
_entity.pdbx_description
1 polymer ?
#
loop_
_entity_poly.entity_id
_entity_poly.type
_entity_poly.pdbx_seq_one_letter_code
_entity_poly.pdbx_strand_id
1 'polypeptide(L)' 'MAIQDNLYEALFDEIKKDRELNDKAPLLGDLFIINEETETKAKKVASYERLLIYFSHRSKWDEELIQYLSNRYMKVR' A
#
# COMPACT_ATOMS: atom_id res chain seq x y z
N MET A 1 -11.98 -14.30 0.70
CA MET A 1 -11.08 -13.60 -0.25
C MET A 1 -11.53 -12.16 -0.50
N ALA A 2 -12.84 -11.88 -0.62
CA ALA A 2 -13.37 -10.52 -0.90
C ALA A 2 -12.88 -9.34 -0.03
N ILE A 3 -12.63 -9.51 1.28
CA ILE A 3 -12.21 -8.39 2.14
C ILE A 3 -10.81 -7.86 1.78
N GLN A 4 -9.89 -8.74 1.36
CA GLN A 4 -8.53 -8.31 1.00
C GLN A 4 -8.48 -7.55 -0.32
N ASP A 5 -9.35 -7.91 -1.26
CA ASP A 5 -9.49 -7.24 -2.55
C ASP A 5 -10.10 -5.84 -2.35
N ASN A 6 -11.12 -5.72 -1.48
CA ASN A 6 -11.74 -4.45 -1.12
C ASN A 6 -10.75 -3.47 -0.48
N LEU A 7 -9.85 -3.95 0.40
CA LEU A 7 -8.86 -3.08 1.07
C LEU A 7 -7.74 -2.64 0.11
N TYR A 8 -7.38 -3.47 -0.87
CA TYR A 8 -6.47 -3.07 -1.94
C TYR A 8 -7.08 -2.00 -2.85
N GLU A 9 -8.33 -2.19 -3.27
CA GLU A 9 -9.07 -1.20 -4.06
C GLU A 9 -9.23 0.13 -3.29
N ALA A 10 -9.52 0.07 -1.99
CA ALA A 10 -9.59 1.24 -1.14
C ALA A 10 -8.24 2.00 -1.09
N LEU A 11 -7.11 1.30 -0.91
CA LEU A 11 -5.78 1.94 -0.97
C LEU A 11 -5.52 2.64 -2.30
N PHE A 12 -5.86 1.96 -3.40
CA PHE A 12 -5.69 2.49 -4.74
C PHE A 12 -6.52 3.77 -4.96
N ASP A 13 -7.78 3.75 -4.54
CA ASP A 13 -8.69 4.88 -4.64
C ASP A 13 -8.25 6.06 -3.79
N GLU A 14 -7.82 5.80 -2.56
CA GLU A 14 -7.39 6.87 -1.67
C GLU A 14 -6.10 7.53 -2.19
N ILE A 15 -5.14 6.79 -2.77
CA ILE A 15 -3.96 7.37 -3.44
C ILE A 15 -4.38 8.24 -4.62
N LYS A 16 -5.37 7.80 -5.41
CA LYS A 16 -5.92 8.56 -6.52
C LYS A 16 -6.62 9.85 -6.09
N LYS A 17 -7.33 9.82 -4.96
CA LYS A 17 -8.04 10.99 -4.41
C LYS A 17 -7.11 11.98 -3.70
N ASP A 18 -5.89 11.56 -3.36
CA ASP A 18 -4.95 12.43 -2.65
C ASP A 18 -4.51 13.62 -3.51
N ARG A 19 -5.10 14.79 -3.23
CA ARG A 19 -4.78 16.06 -3.92
C ARG A 19 -3.44 16.66 -3.50
N GLU A 20 -2.89 16.23 -2.36
CA GLU A 20 -1.60 16.70 -1.85
C GLU A 20 -0.42 15.95 -2.48
N LEU A 21 -0.71 14.89 -3.24
CA LEU A 21 0.27 14.08 -3.93
C LEU A 21 0.41 14.54 -5.39
N ASN A 22 1.49 15.30 -5.65
CA ASN A 22 1.81 15.85 -6.97
C ASN A 22 2.08 14.77 -8.03
N ASP A 23 2.78 13.69 -7.64
CA ASP A 23 2.99 12.52 -8.47
C ASP A 23 2.58 11.25 -7.72
N LYS A 24 1.58 10.56 -8.29
CA LYS A 24 0.97 9.36 -7.71
C LYS A 24 1.62 8.08 -8.23
N ALA A 25 2.34 8.17 -9.36
CA ALA A 25 2.87 7.00 -10.04
C ALA A 25 3.78 6.13 -9.15
N PRO A 26 4.68 6.70 -8.29
CA PRO A 26 5.51 5.89 -7.42
C PRO A 26 4.72 5.03 -6.43
N LEU A 27 3.71 5.60 -5.77
CA LEU A 27 2.91 4.87 -4.78
C LEU A 27 1.98 3.84 -5.44
N LEU A 28 1.42 4.15 -6.61
CA LEU A 28 0.63 3.19 -7.38
C LEU A 28 1.50 2.03 -7.88
N GLY A 29 2.76 2.32 -8.26
CA GLY A 29 3.75 1.31 -8.60
C GLY A 29 4.10 0.41 -7.41
N ASP A 30 4.29 1.00 -6.23
CA ASP A 30 4.53 0.25 -4.99
C ASP A 30 3.34 -0.66 -4.63
N LEU A 31 2.10 -0.18 -4.79
CA LEU A 31 0.90 -1.00 -4.62
C LEU A 31 0.89 -2.21 -5.58
N PHE A 32 1.23 -1.98 -6.85
CA PHE A 32 1.30 -3.07 -7.82
C PHE A 32 2.37 -4.10 -7.43
N ILE A 33 3.58 -3.63 -7.05
CA ILE A 33 4.70 -4.49 -6.64
C ILE A 33 4.33 -5.40 -5.47
N ILE A 34 3.65 -4.88 -4.44
CA ILE A 34 3.29 -5.71 -3.27
C ILE A 34 2.25 -6.79 -3.59
N ASN A 35 1.50 -6.64 -4.68
CA ASN A 35 0.47 -7.58 -5.11
C ASN A 35 0.91 -8.50 -6.26
N GLU A 36 1.99 -8.18 -6.96
CA GLU A 36 2.55 -8.99 -8.06
C GLU A 36 3.19 -10.28 -7.52
N GLU A 37 2.66 -11.44 -7.89
CA GLU A 37 3.12 -12.75 -7.38
C GLU A 37 4.56 -13.05 -7.79
N THR A 38 4.96 -12.65 -9.00
CA THR A 38 6.28 -12.93 -9.58
C THR A 38 7.40 -12.04 -9.04
N GLU A 39 7.06 -11.02 -8.25
CA GLU A 39 8.04 -10.05 -7.76
C GLU A 39 8.83 -10.56 -6.54
N THR A 40 10.10 -10.16 -6.46
CA THR A 40 11.03 -10.64 -5.43
C THR A 40 10.65 -10.17 -4.03
N LYS A 41 10.94 -10.99 -3.02
CA LYS A 41 10.77 -10.65 -1.59
C LYS A 41 11.39 -9.28 -1.26
N ALA A 42 12.60 -9.02 -1.73
CA ALA A 42 13.33 -7.77 -1.46
C ALA A 42 12.59 -6.53 -1.97
N LYS A 43 12.08 -6.58 -3.21
CA LYS A 43 11.31 -5.47 -3.79
C LYS A 43 9.95 -5.29 -3.11
N LYS A 44 9.28 -6.39 -2.73
CA LYS A 44 8.05 -6.32 -1.95
C LYS A 44 8.27 -5.65 -0.61
N VAL A 45 9.30 -6.06 0.14
CA VAL A 45 9.69 -5.44 1.43
C VAL A 45 9.93 -3.94 1.26
N ALA A 46 10.75 -3.54 0.29
CA ALA A 46 11.04 -2.12 0.04
C ALA A 46 9.78 -1.31 -0.33
N SER A 47 8.83 -1.92 -1.06
CA SER A 47 7.59 -1.26 -1.46
C SER A 47 6.60 -1.15 -0.29
N TYR A 48 6.47 -2.18 0.54
CA TYR A 48 5.71 -2.11 1.79
C TYR A 48 6.25 -1.01 2.72
N GLU A 49 7.57 -0.90 2.87
CA GLU A 49 8.19 0.13 3.71
C GLU A 49 7.85 1.54 3.22
N ARG A 50 7.94 1.79 1.91
CA ARG A 50 7.55 3.09 1.32
C ARG A 50 6.07 3.40 1.52
N LEU A 51 5.18 2.43 1.28
CA LEU A 51 3.74 2.60 1.48
C LEU A 51 3.41 2.89 2.95
N LEU A 52 3.97 2.11 3.88
CA LEU A 52 3.74 2.31 5.32
C LEU A 52 4.26 3.67 5.80
N ILE A 53 5.43 4.12 5.33
CA ILE A 53 5.95 5.47 5.65
C ILE A 53 5.00 6.54 5.10
N TYR A 54 4.50 6.38 3.88
CA TYR A 54 3.59 7.35 3.28
C TYR A 54 2.28 7.47 4.07
N PHE A 55 1.64 6.34 4.39
CA PHE A 55 0.34 6.34 5.07
C PHE A 55 0.43 6.66 6.55
N SER A 56 1.51 6.26 7.24
CA SER A 56 1.67 6.53 8.68
C SER A 56 1.85 8.01 9.02
N HIS A 57 2.35 8.83 8.09
CA HIS A 57 2.49 10.27 8.28
C HIS A 57 1.23 11.08 8.01
N ARG A 58 0.11 10.43 7.67
CA ARG A 58 -1.09 11.11 7.20
C ARG A 58 -2.26 10.73 8.11
N SER A 59 -2.76 11.71 8.87
CA SER A 59 -3.89 11.53 9.80
C SER A 59 -5.23 11.24 9.14
N LYS A 60 -5.33 11.40 7.82
CA LYS A 60 -6.57 11.23 7.04
C LYS A 60 -6.84 9.79 6.59
N TRP A 61 -5.92 8.86 6.85
CA TRP A 61 -6.02 7.48 6.35
C TRP A 61 -6.59 6.55 7.40
N ASP A 62 -7.41 5.62 6.94
CA ASP A 62 -8.08 4.64 7.77
C ASP A 62 -7.06 3.70 8.44
N GLU A 63 -7.16 3.55 9.77
CA GLU A 63 -6.33 2.63 10.55
C GLU A 63 -6.45 1.18 10.03
N GLU A 64 -7.61 0.81 9.47
CA GLU A 64 -7.83 -0.50 8.87
C GLU A 64 -6.93 -0.73 7.64
N LEU A 65 -6.70 0.31 6.82
CA LEU A 65 -5.83 0.22 5.64
C LEU A 65 -4.35 0.10 6.05
N ILE A 66 -3.94 0.85 7.08
CA ILE A 66 -2.58 0.76 7.63
C ILE A 66 -2.35 -0.61 8.28
N GLN A 67 -3.34 -1.12 9.03
CA GLN A 67 -3.27 -2.44 9.64
C GLN A 67 -3.23 -3.54 8.58
N TYR A 68 -4.00 -3.41 7.49
CA TYR A 68 -3.95 -4.31 6.34
C TYR A 68 -2.55 -4.39 5.73
N LEU A 69 -1.93 -3.24 5.43
CA LEU A 69 -0.57 -3.18 4.88
C LEU A 69 0.45 -3.78 5.86
N SER A 70 0.35 -3.45 7.15
CA SER A 70 1.25 -3.94 8.19
C SER A 70 1.16 -5.46 8.34
N ASN A 71 -0.06 -6.01 8.33
CA ASN A 71 -0.30 -7.46 8.42
C ASN A 71 0.28 -8.21 7.22
N ARG A 72 0.16 -7.65 6.00
CA ARG A 72 0.75 -8.25 4.80
C ARG A 72 2.27 -8.13 4.80
N TYR A 73 2.82 -6.99 5.22
CA TYR A 73 4.26 -6.80 5.37
C TYR A 73 4.89 -7.84 6.29
N MET A 74 4.28 -8.10 7.46
CA MET A 74 4.76 -9.11 8.42
C MET A 74 4.78 -10.54 7.89
N LYS A 75 3.96 -10.86 6.88
CA LYS A 75 3.98 -12.18 6.23
C LYS A 75 5.06 -12.30 5.17
N VAL A 76 5.50 -11.17 4.63
CA VAL A 76 6.52 -11.10 3.58
C VAL A 76 7.91 -10.87 4.17
N ARG A 77 8.05 -10.25 5.34
CA ARG A 77 9.33 -10.05 6.03
C ARG A 77 9.84 -11.34 6.66
#